data_AF-A0A5N7MTI5-F1
#
_entry.id   AF-A0A5N7MTI5-F1
#
_cell.length_a   1.000
_cell.length_b   1.000
_cell.length_c   1.000
_cell.angle_alpha   90.00
_cell.angle_beta   90.00
_cell.angle_gamma   90.00
#
_symmetry.space_group_name_H-M   'P 1'
#
loop_
_entity.id
_entity.type
_entity.pdbx_description
1 polymer ?
#
loop_
_entity_poly.entity_id
_entity_poly.type
_entity_poly.pdbx_seq_one_letter_code
_entity_poly.pdbx_strand_id
1 'polypeptide(L)'
;MFTINDTTTAAINILGAIDALESALARRSVASDGIMATDQERELLTLGIRDTLFILGMHREPLPKVLSLLSLRMANSLGILRTEASAALRVFRLVEELAEGLAAPAPHAA
;
A
#
# COMPACT_ATOMS: atom_id res chain seq x y z
N MET A 1 -2.38 -21.63 -7.51
CA MET A 1 -2.72 -21.45 -6.09
C MET A 1 -3.59 -20.21 -6.00
N PHE A 2 -4.91 -20.37 -5.94
CA PHE A 2 -5.84 -19.25 -5.78
C PHE A 2 -5.69 -18.71 -4.36
N THR A 3 -5.14 -17.50 -4.20
CA THR A 3 -5.16 -16.81 -2.91
C THR A 3 -6.62 -16.40 -2.67
N ILE A 4 -7.24 -16.92 -1.61
CA ILE A 4 -8.45 -16.32 -1.09
C ILE A 4 -8.02 -14.95 -0.55
N ASN A 5 -8.19 -13.90 -1.35
CA ASN A 5 -8.04 -12.53 -0.90
C ASN A 5 -9.28 -12.21 -0.03
N ASP A 6 -9.28 -12.68 1.21
CA ASP A 6 -10.23 -12.17 2.21
C ASP A 6 -9.80 -10.75 2.60
N THR A 7 -10.77 -9.89 2.86
CA THR A 7 -10.56 -8.47 3.17
C THR A 7 -9.64 -8.28 4.38
N THR A 8 -9.61 -9.24 5.30
CA THR A 8 -8.70 -9.27 6.45
C THR A 8 -7.24 -9.40 6.02
N THR A 9 -6.93 -10.32 5.10
CA THR A 9 -5.57 -10.51 4.57
C THR A 9 -5.13 -9.29 3.77
N ALA A 10 -6.05 -8.70 3.00
CA ALA A 10 -5.79 -7.48 2.27
C ALA A 10 -5.43 -6.32 3.22
N ALA A 11 -6.18 -6.14 4.31
CA ALA A 11 -5.90 -5.11 5.32
C ALA A 11 -4.52 -5.29 5.97
N ILE A 12 -4.15 -6.53 6.33
CA ILE A 12 -2.82 -6.83 6.91
C ILE A 12 -1.69 -6.47 5.93
N ASN A 13 -1.83 -6.81 4.65
CA ASN A 13 -0.82 -6.49 3.64
C ASN A 13 -0.72 -4.99 3.36
N ILE A 14 -1.84 -4.27 3.43
CA ILE A 14 -1.87 -2.79 3.32
C ILE A 14 -1.13 -2.16 4.50
N LEU A 15 -1.41 -2.60 5.73
CA LEU A 15 -0.68 -2.18 6.93
C LEU A 15 0.83 -2.43 6.81
N GLY A 16 1.23 -3.62 6.37
CA GLY A 16 2.64 -3.93 6.13
C GLY A 16 3.30 -3.02 5.09
N ALA A 17 2.56 -2.60 4.06
CA ALA A 17 3.04 -1.63 3.07
C ALA A 17 3.15 -0.21 3.62
N ILE A 18 2.23 0.21 4.51
CA ILE A 18 2.30 1.48 5.23
C ILE A 18 3.58 1.52 6.06
N ASP A 19 3.80 0.52 6.91
CA ASP A 19 4.98 0.42 7.77
C ASP A 19 6.28 0.42 6.95
N ALA A 20 6.31 -0.34 5.85
CA ALA A 20 7.47 -0.38 4.95
C ALA A 20 7.79 0.99 4.34
N LEU A 21 6.76 1.72 3.90
CA LEU A 21 6.94 3.03 3.26
C LEU A 21 7.33 4.11 4.28
N GLU A 22 6.77 4.06 5.48
CA GLU A 22 7.13 4.97 6.59
C GLU A 22 8.55 4.72 7.08
N SER A 23 8.94 3.46 7.26
CA SER A 23 10.32 3.06 7.55
C SER A 23 11.29 3.59 6.49
N ALA A 24 10.94 3.41 5.21
CA ALA A 24 11.74 3.89 4.11
C ALA A 24 11.84 5.44 4.09
N LEU A 25 10.73 6.14 4.33
CA LEU A 25 10.68 7.61 4.43
C LEU A 25 11.49 8.15 5.62
N ALA A 26 11.48 7.44 6.74
CA ALA A 26 12.22 7.80 7.95
C ALA A 26 13.74 7.64 7.79
N ARG A 27 14.19 6.80 6.85
CA ARG A 27 15.62 6.67 6.53
C ARG A 27 16.14 7.95 5.88
N ARG A 28 16.82 8.76 6.70
CA ARG A 28 17.41 10.05 6.31
C ARG A 28 18.52 9.84 5.27
N SER A 29 18.21 10.03 4.00
CA SER A 29 19.22 10.22 2.96
C SER A 29 19.64 11.69 2.92
N VAL A 30 20.94 11.96 3.10
CA VAL A 30 21.54 13.29 3.25
C VAL A 30 21.59 14.07 1.92
N ALA A 31 21.35 13.41 0.77
CA ALA A 31 21.56 14.03 -0.55
C ALA A 31 20.60 13.60 -1.67
N SER A 32 19.60 12.75 -1.40
CA SER A 32 18.73 12.20 -2.45
C SER A 32 17.24 12.43 -2.17
N ASP A 33 16.54 12.99 -3.16
CA ASP A 33 15.08 13.05 -3.25
C ASP A 33 14.45 11.66 -3.46
N GLY A 34 15.26 10.66 -3.79
CA GLY A 34 14.89 9.26 -3.88
C GLY A 34 15.24 8.47 -2.61
N ILE A 35 14.28 7.66 -2.14
CA ILE A 35 14.40 6.69 -1.07
C ILE A 35 14.66 5.32 -1.69
N MET A 36 15.57 4.55 -1.09
CA MET A 36 15.82 3.15 -1.49
C MET A 36 15.07 2.21 -0.56
N ALA A 37 14.10 1.46 -1.08
CA ALA A 37 13.49 0.37 -0.35
C ALA A 37 14.42 -0.87 -0.38
N THR A 38 14.55 -1.54 0.76
CA THR A 38 15.15 -2.87 0.88
C THR A 38 14.29 -3.91 0.16
N ASP A 39 14.83 -5.10 -0.08
CA ASP A 39 14.08 -6.17 -0.74
C ASP A 39 12.84 -6.59 0.08
N GLN A 40 12.94 -6.59 1.41
CA GLN A 40 11.82 -6.85 2.30
C GLN A 40 10.72 -5.79 2.18
N GLU A 41 11.09 -4.50 2.20
CA GLU A 41 10.11 -3.41 2.04
C GLU A 41 9.47 -3.46 0.65
N ARG A 42 10.21 -3.83 -0.41
CA ARG A 42 9.67 -4.00 -1.77
C ARG A 42 8.65 -5.13 -1.85
N GLU A 43 8.89 -6.23 -1.15
CA GLU A 43 7.92 -7.33 -1.07
C GLU A 43 6.63 -6.88 -0.39
N LEU A 44 6.73 -6.25 0.78
CA LEU A 44 5.58 -5.70 1.51
C LEU A 44 4.80 -4.67 0.67
N LEU A 45 5.51 -3.76 0.00
CA LEU A 45 4.89 -2.78 -0.91
C LEU A 45 4.21 -3.46 -2.10
N THR A 46 4.77 -4.53 -2.65
CA THR A 46 4.16 -5.26 -3.77
C THR A 46 2.84 -5.92 -3.36
N LEU A 47 2.83 -6.55 -2.18
CA LEU A 47 1.62 -7.15 -1.61
C LEU A 47 0.56 -6.08 -1.30
N GLY A 48 0.95 -5.01 -0.61
CA GLY A 48 0.04 -3.91 -0.30
C GLY A 48 -0.51 -3.22 -1.54
N ILE A 49 0.28 -2.99 -2.60
CA ILE A 49 -0.23 -2.43 -3.87
C ILE A 49 -1.29 -3.34 -4.47
N ARG A 50 -1.02 -4.65 -4.58
CA ARG A 50 -1.97 -5.61 -5.13
C ARG A 50 -3.29 -5.58 -4.35
N ASP A 51 -3.22 -5.62 -3.03
CA ASP A 51 -4.40 -5.72 -2.19
C ASP A 51 -5.16 -4.39 -2.06
N THR A 52 -4.44 -3.26 -2.17
CA THR A 52 -5.05 -1.93 -2.32
C THR A 52 -5.89 -1.85 -3.59
N LEU A 53 -5.34 -2.31 -4.73
CA LEU A 53 -6.06 -2.33 -6.01
C LEU A 53 -7.27 -3.28 -5.95
N PHE A 54 -7.15 -4.40 -5.22
CA PHE A 54 -8.26 -5.33 -4.99
C PHE A 54 -9.41 -4.66 -4.21
N ILE A 55 -9.12 -4.03 -3.07
CA ILE A 55 -10.14 -3.34 -2.26
C ILE A 55 -10.77 -2.19 -3.05
N LEU A 56 -9.98 -1.35 -3.73
CA LEU A 56 -10.51 -0.29 -4.59
C LEU A 56 -11.44 -0.85 -5.69
N GLY A 57 -11.06 -1.98 -6.29
CA GLY A 57 -11.88 -2.69 -7.26
C GLY A 57 -13.22 -3.18 -6.69
N MET A 58 -13.22 -3.70 -5.45
CA MET A 58 -14.46 -4.09 -4.75
C MET A 58 -15.40 -2.90 -4.53
N HIS A 59 -14.84 -1.74 -4.18
CA HIS A 59 -15.59 -0.51 -3.90
C HIS A 59 -15.89 0.35 -5.13
N ARG A 60 -15.42 -0.05 -6.33
CA ARG A 60 -15.53 0.72 -7.58
C ARG A 60 -14.88 2.10 -7.51
N GLU A 61 -13.85 2.23 -6.68
CA GLU A 61 -13.05 3.43 -6.56
C GLU A 61 -12.05 3.54 -7.72
N PRO A 62 -11.65 4.76 -8.12
CA PRO A 62 -10.69 4.95 -9.20
C PRO A 62 -9.31 4.42 -8.81
N LEU A 63 -8.63 3.74 -9.74
CA LEU A 63 -7.29 3.21 -9.51
C LEU A 63 -6.24 4.34 -9.51
N PRO A 64 -5.51 4.55 -8.41
CA PRO A 64 -4.60 5.67 -8.28
C PRO A 64 -3.28 5.39 -9.03
N LYS A 65 -2.97 6.26 -10.00
CA LYS A 65 -1.77 6.14 -10.86
C LYS A 65 -0.45 6.11 -10.08
N VAL A 66 -0.42 6.68 -8.87
CA VAL A 66 0.76 6.70 -8.01
C VAL A 66 1.23 5.29 -7.66
N LEU A 67 0.31 4.32 -7.49
CA LEU A 67 0.70 2.95 -7.16
C LEU A 67 1.36 2.26 -8.36
N SER A 68 0.89 2.52 -9.58
CA SER A 68 1.52 2.00 -10.80
C SER A 68 2.91 2.58 -11.01
N LEU A 69 3.11 3.87 -10.73
CA LEU A 69 4.43 4.50 -10.78
C LEU A 69 5.37 3.89 -9.74
N LEU A 70 4.86 3.66 -8.52
CA LEU A 70 5.63 3.05 -7.44
C LEU A 70 6.08 1.64 -7.80
N SER A 71 5.15 0.82 -8.32
CA SER A 71 5.47 -0.52 -8.84
C SER A 71 6.54 -0.47 -9.95
N LEU A 72 6.42 0.47 -10.89
CA LEU A 72 7.37 0.60 -11.99
C LEU A 72 8.77 0.97 -11.48
N ARG A 73 8.87 1.92 -10.54
CA ARG A 73 10.16 2.28 -9.94
C ARG A 73 10.80 1.12 -9.21
N MET A 74 10.01 0.42 -8.39
CA MET A 74 10.48 -0.77 -7.69
C MET A 74 10.93 -1.85 -8.68
N ALA A 75 10.19 -2.11 -9.76
CA ALA A 75 10.58 -3.11 -10.77
C ALA A 75 11.91 -2.78 -11.46
N ASN A 76 12.20 -1.49 -11.65
CA ASN A 76 13.44 -1.01 -12.26
C ASN A 76 14.56 -0.73 -11.24
N SER A 77 14.36 -1.10 -9.96
CA SER A 77 15.30 -0.80 -8.86
C SER A 77 15.69 0.68 -8.80
N LEU A 78 14.75 1.56 -9.17
CA LEU A 78 14.91 3.00 -9.08
C LEU A 78 14.51 3.47 -7.69
N GLY A 79 15.17 4.53 -7.22
CA GLY A 79 14.76 5.22 -5.99
C GLY A 79 13.31 5.71 -6.09
N ILE A 80 12.55 5.49 -5.01
CA ILE A 80 11.18 5.97 -4.85
C ILE A 80 11.26 7.46 -4.52
N LEU A 81 10.65 8.32 -5.32
CA LEU A 81 10.62 9.76 -5.00
C LEU A 81 9.84 9.98 -3.71
N ARG A 82 10.32 10.87 -2.84
CA ARG A 82 9.61 11.21 -1.59
C ARG A 82 8.17 11.66 -1.84
N THR A 83 7.95 12.48 -2.86
CA THR A 83 6.61 12.96 -3.24
C THR A 83 5.67 11.81 -3.64
N GLU A 84 6.20 10.83 -4.36
CA GLU A 84 5.50 9.62 -4.77
C GLU A 84 5.22 8.71 -3.58
N ALA A 85 6.20 8.51 -2.69
CA ALA A 85 6.03 7.77 -1.44
C ALA A 85 4.96 8.41 -0.55
N SER A 86 5.00 9.73 -0.33
CA SER A 86 3.98 10.42 0.47
C SER A 86 2.59 10.39 -0.16
N ALA A 87 2.50 10.33 -1.50
CA ALA A 87 1.23 10.17 -2.19
C ALA A 87 0.70 8.72 -2.10
N ALA A 88 1.57 7.72 -2.25
CA ALA A 88 1.22 6.31 -2.07
C ALA A 88 0.81 6.01 -0.63
N LEU A 89 1.49 6.58 0.36
CA LEU A 89 1.13 6.44 1.78
C LEU A 89 -0.30 6.92 2.07
N ARG A 90 -0.68 8.06 1.49
CA ARG A 90 -2.06 8.59 1.62
C ARG A 90 -3.09 7.66 1.00
N VAL A 91 -2.77 7.05 -0.13
CA VAL A 91 -3.64 6.05 -0.78
C VAL A 91 -3.78 4.82 0.12
N PHE A 92 -2.68 4.28 0.65
CA PHE A 92 -2.73 3.10 1.51
C PHE A 92 -3.60 3.33 2.74
N ARG A 93 -3.44 4.47 3.44
CA ARG A 93 -4.26 4.82 4.61
C ARG A 93 -5.75 4.98 4.27
N LEU A 94 -6.07 5.59 3.13
CA LEU A 94 -7.46 5.72 2.71
C LEU A 94 -8.11 4.35 2.46
N VAL A 95 -7.35 3.41 1.89
CA VAL A 95 -7.86 2.07 1.58
C VAL A 95 -7.86 1.16 2.82
N GLU A 96 -6.96 1.38 3.76
CA GLU A 96 -7.01 0.80 5.10
C GLU A 96 -8.33 1.17 5.80
N GLU A 97 -8.67 2.46 5.88
CA GLU A 97 -9.94 2.93 6.46
C GLU A 97 -11.16 2.29 5.76
N LEU A 98 -11.08 2.15 4.43
CA LEU A 98 -12.13 1.51 3.63
C LEU A 98 -12.26 0.01 3.94
N ALA A 99 -11.14 -0.68 4.15
CA ALA A 99 -11.10 -2.09 4.50
C ALA A 99 -11.57 -2.34 5.94
N GLU A 100 -11.25 -1.45 6.89
CA GLU A 100 -11.79 -1.50 8.26
C GLU A 100 -13.32 -1.35 8.28
N GLY A 101 -13.87 -0.50 7.41
CA GLY A 101 -15.31 -0.36 7.22
C GLY A 101 -16.02 -1.65 6.77
N LEU A 102 -15.31 -2.59 6.14
CA LEU A 102 -15.82 -3.92 5.79
C LEU A 102 -15.76 -4.92 6.97
N ALA A 103 -14.80 -4.73 7.88
CA ALA A 103 -14.58 -5.60 9.03
C ALA A 103 -15.51 -5.28 10.22
N ALA A 104 -16.16 -4.11 10.21
CA ALA A 104 -17.14 -3.75 11.21
C ALA A 104 -18.33 -4.74 11.17
N PRO A 105 -18.58 -5.53 12.22
CA PRO A 105 -19.77 -6.37 12.26
C PRO A 105 -21.00 -5.46 12.18
N ALA A 106 -21.96 -5.82 11.32
CA ALA A 106 -23.26 -5.17 11.31
C ALA A 106 -23.79 -5.13 12.75
N PRO A 107 -24.20 -3.95 13.27
CA PRO A 107 -24.80 -3.89 14.60
C PRO A 107 -25.99 -4.84 14.57
N HIS A 108 -25.90 -5.92 15.35
CA HIS A 108 -27.00 -6.86 15.49
C HIS A 108 -28.19 -6.08 16.01
N ALA A 109 -29.18 -5.88 15.15
CA ALA A 109 -30.49 -5.45 15.56
C ALA A 109 -31.16 -6.64 16.26
N ALA A 110 -31.16 -6.62 17.59
CA ALA A 110 -32.06 -7.39 18.44
C ALA A 110 -32.31 -6.63 19.74
#